data_AF-A0A6M2B4F4-F1
#
_entry.id   AF-A0A6M2B4F4-F1
#
_cell.length_a   1.000
_cell.length_b   1.000
_cell.length_c   1.000
_cell.angle_alpha   90.00
_cell.angle_beta   90.00
_cell.angle_gamma   90.00
#
_symmetry.space_group_name_H-M   'P 1'
#
loop_
_entity.id
_entity.type
_entity.pdbx_description
1 polymer ?
#
loop_
_entity_poly.entity_id
_entity_poly.type
_entity_poly.pdbx_seq_one_letter_code
_entity_poly.pdbx_strand_id
1 'polypeptide(L)'
;MPGRLLAPLILLPLMFCSAARAATATAAFTVTATLTNGCAFGSSFSSPTTNLGTINFGSMSSIPANVDTTSVAGAGSVVVTCTPGTSVSIAMDYGTHGGSATRRFLQNTTSTEQLGYQLFQDAARSQVWGNGALVKSVASFPATTQTYPVYARLYAVTTLPSAGTYTDTVTVTLTY
;
A
#
# COMPACT_ATOMS: atom_id res chain seq x y z
N MET A 1 -12.52 -108.67 -38.71
CA MET A 1 -13.25 -109.07 -37.48
C MET A 1 -12.69 -108.29 -36.30
N PRO A 2 -13.49 -107.94 -35.28
CA PRO A 2 -14.05 -106.60 -35.07
C PRO A 2 -13.68 -106.02 -33.69
N GLY A 3 -14.24 -104.86 -33.35
CA GLY A 3 -14.31 -104.40 -31.95
C GLY A 3 -14.74 -102.95 -31.77
N ARG A 4 -16.06 -102.69 -31.91
CA ARG A 4 -16.69 -101.41 -31.56
C ARG A 4 -16.91 -101.35 -30.04
N LEU A 5 -16.63 -100.23 -29.37
CA LEU A 5 -17.29 -99.78 -28.13
C LEU A 5 -16.93 -98.30 -27.90
N LEU A 6 -17.82 -97.37 -28.24
CA LEU A 6 -18.76 -96.66 -27.35
C LEU A 6 -18.10 -95.54 -26.52
N ALA A 7 -18.44 -94.31 -26.89
CA ALA A 7 -18.06 -93.05 -26.25
C ALA A 7 -18.69 -92.88 -24.86
N PRO A 8 -18.17 -91.93 -24.05
CA PRO A 8 -19.04 -90.81 -23.74
C PRO A 8 -18.38 -89.44 -23.95
N LEU A 9 -19.24 -88.55 -24.43
CA LEU A 9 -19.12 -87.12 -24.61
C LEU A 9 -18.82 -86.43 -23.25
N ILE A 10 -17.60 -85.93 -23.06
CA ILE A 10 -17.25 -85.08 -21.91
C ILE A 10 -17.43 -83.62 -22.35
N LEU A 11 -18.49 -83.02 -21.82
CA LEU A 11 -18.87 -81.62 -22.01
C LEU A 11 -17.87 -80.72 -21.27
N LEU A 12 -17.04 -79.98 -22.01
CA LEU A 12 -16.08 -79.01 -21.46
C LEU A 12 -16.83 -77.74 -21.01
N PRO A 13 -16.88 -77.39 -19.71
CA PRO A 13 -17.48 -76.13 -19.29
C PRO A 13 -16.52 -74.99 -19.64
N LEU A 14 -16.82 -74.23 -20.69
CA LEU A 14 -16.32 -72.87 -20.85
C LEU A 14 -16.96 -72.01 -19.75
N MET A 15 -16.39 -72.06 -18.54
CA MET A 15 -16.77 -71.20 -17.45
C MET A 15 -16.25 -69.80 -17.77
N PHE A 16 -17.19 -68.93 -18.11
CA PHE A 16 -17.00 -67.52 -18.41
C PHE A 16 -16.02 -66.88 -17.43
N CYS A 17 -14.91 -66.36 -17.94
CA CYS A 17 -14.09 -65.41 -17.21
C CYS A 17 -14.96 -64.17 -16.96
N SER A 18 -15.49 -64.00 -15.74
CA SER A 18 -16.21 -62.80 -15.36
C SER A 18 -15.25 -61.61 -15.47
N ALA A 19 -15.38 -60.81 -16.52
CA ALA A 19 -14.69 -59.54 -16.60
C ALA A 19 -15.22 -58.66 -15.47
N ALA A 20 -14.43 -58.50 -14.40
CA ALA A 20 -14.73 -57.55 -13.33
C ALA A 20 -14.74 -56.14 -13.95
N ARG A 21 -15.93 -55.54 -14.09
CA ARG A 21 -16.07 -54.17 -14.56
C ARG A 21 -15.78 -53.24 -13.39
N ALA A 22 -14.64 -52.56 -13.39
CA ALA A 22 -14.39 -51.46 -12.47
C ALA A 22 -15.37 -50.32 -12.80
N ALA A 23 -16.32 -50.04 -11.90
CA ALA A 23 -17.23 -48.91 -12.03
C ALA A 23 -16.61 -47.71 -11.30
N THR A 24 -16.34 -46.64 -12.05
CA THR A 24 -15.82 -45.39 -11.48
C THR A 24 -16.99 -44.45 -11.22
N ALA A 25 -17.11 -43.93 -9.99
CA ALA A 25 -18.06 -42.88 -9.65
C ALA A 25 -17.28 -41.57 -9.46
N THR A 26 -17.69 -40.52 -10.17
CA THR A 26 -17.05 -39.21 -10.11
C THR A 26 -18.08 -38.14 -9.78
N ALA A 27 -17.71 -37.24 -8.87
CA ALA A 27 -18.44 -36.02 -8.57
C ALA A 27 -17.46 -34.85 -8.60
N ALA A 28 -17.97 -33.66 -8.92
CA ALA A 28 -17.20 -32.42 -8.94
C ALA A 28 -17.67 -31.47 -7.84
N PHE A 29 -16.77 -30.60 -7.38
CA PHE A 29 -17.08 -29.46 -6.54
C PHE A 29 -16.53 -28.17 -7.17
N THR A 30 -17.12 -27.04 -6.83
CA THR A 30 -16.69 -25.73 -7.31
C THR A 30 -15.68 -25.11 -6.34
N VAL A 31 -14.61 -24.54 -6.88
CA VAL A 31 -13.64 -23.73 -6.14
C VAL A 31 -13.80 -22.27 -6.57
N THR A 32 -13.99 -21.36 -5.61
CA THR A 32 -14.16 -19.93 -5.87
C THR A 32 -13.21 -19.09 -5.00
N ALA A 33 -12.90 -17.89 -5.48
CA ALA A 33 -12.21 -16.84 -4.73
C ALA A 33 -12.74 -15.48 -5.17
N THR A 34 -12.80 -14.52 -4.23
CA THR A 34 -13.23 -13.14 -4.50
C THR A 34 -12.08 -12.20 -4.13
N LEU A 35 -11.75 -11.27 -5.03
CA LEU A 35 -10.82 -10.18 -4.75
C LEU A 35 -11.62 -8.91 -4.48
N THR A 36 -11.27 -8.21 -3.40
CA THR A 36 -11.83 -6.90 -3.05
C THR A 36 -10.78 -5.81 -3.28
N ASN A 37 -11.20 -4.60 -3.64
CA ASN A 37 -10.30 -3.47 -3.73
C ASN A 37 -9.65 -3.19 -2.37
N GLY A 38 -8.34 -2.95 -2.40
CA GLY A 38 -7.56 -2.62 -1.23
C GLY A 38 -6.39 -1.71 -1.57
N CYS A 39 -5.92 -0.96 -0.57
CA CYS A 39 -4.69 -0.20 -0.63
C CYS A 39 -3.83 -0.39 0.63
N ALA A 40 -2.52 -0.28 0.45
CA ALA A 40 -1.53 -0.29 1.51
C ALA A 40 -0.47 0.79 1.26
N PHE A 41 0.06 1.36 2.35
CA PHE A 41 1.29 2.13 2.29
C PHE A 41 2.48 1.21 2.04
N GLY A 42 3.44 1.66 1.24
CA GLY A 42 4.58 0.86 0.79
C GLY A 42 4.32 0.08 -0.50
N SER A 43 5.17 -0.91 -0.76
CA SER A 43 5.21 -1.68 -2.00
C SER A 43 4.53 -3.05 -1.90
N SER A 44 3.89 -3.38 -0.78
CA SER A 44 3.26 -4.69 -0.57
C SER A 44 2.01 -4.61 0.31
N PHE A 45 1.01 -5.44 -0.02
CA PHE A 45 -0.15 -5.70 0.82
C PHE A 45 0.15 -6.57 2.04
N SER A 46 1.14 -7.46 1.96
CA SER A 46 1.48 -8.39 3.05
C SER A 46 2.29 -7.74 4.16
N SER A 47 2.93 -6.60 3.87
CA SER A 47 3.75 -5.85 4.82
C SER A 47 3.56 -4.35 4.59
N PRO A 48 2.41 -3.80 5.03
CA PRO A 48 2.15 -2.37 4.89
C PRO A 48 3.14 -1.56 5.74
N THR A 49 3.62 -0.46 5.17
CA THR A 49 4.50 0.48 5.86
C THR A 49 3.69 1.35 6.82
N THR A 50 4.08 1.40 8.09
CA THR A 50 3.41 2.25 9.10
C THR A 50 4.14 3.56 9.38
N ASN A 51 5.40 3.67 8.95
CA ASN A 51 6.22 4.87 9.07
C ASN A 51 6.77 5.26 7.69
N LEU A 52 6.39 6.44 7.20
CA LEU A 52 6.79 6.93 5.88
C LEU A 52 8.19 7.59 5.88
N GLY A 53 8.86 7.64 7.02
CA GLY A 53 10.16 8.26 7.21
C GLY A 53 10.07 9.72 7.64
N THR A 54 11.21 10.42 7.56
CA THR A 54 11.35 11.79 8.04
C THR A 54 11.78 12.72 6.91
N ILE A 55 11.05 13.82 6.73
CA ILE A 55 11.50 14.96 5.92
C ILE A 55 12.36 15.84 6.82
N ASN A 56 13.63 16.03 6.47
CA ASN A 56 14.58 16.82 7.26
C ASN A 56 15.01 18.08 6.49
N PHE A 57 14.86 19.25 7.12
CA PHE A 57 15.32 20.54 6.58
C PHE A 57 16.81 20.81 6.84
N GLY A 58 17.49 19.95 7.61
CA GLY A 58 18.88 20.09 8.00
C GLY A 58 19.10 20.93 9.26
N SER A 59 20.37 21.19 9.56
CA SER A 59 20.78 22.06 10.68
C SER A 59 21.11 23.46 10.16
N MET A 60 20.65 24.48 10.86
CA MET A 60 20.79 25.88 10.44
C MET A 60 21.08 26.77 11.65
N SER A 61 21.97 27.75 11.50
CA SER A 61 22.20 28.81 12.49
C SER A 61 21.30 30.03 12.27
N SER A 62 20.66 30.13 11.10
CA SER A 62 19.72 31.20 10.73
C SER A 62 18.81 30.77 9.58
N ILE A 63 17.62 31.38 9.45
CA ILE A 63 16.65 31.08 8.39
C ILE A 63 16.18 32.40 7.72
N PRO A 64 17.06 33.13 7.01
CA PRO A 64 16.73 34.45 6.42
C PRO A 64 15.83 34.36 5.18
N ALA A 65 15.72 33.17 4.58
CA ALA A 65 14.89 32.86 3.43
C ALA A 65 14.22 31.49 3.61
N ASN A 66 13.18 31.22 2.81
CA ASN A 66 12.51 29.92 2.85
C ASN A 66 13.50 28.80 2.50
N VAL A 67 13.41 27.69 3.24
CA VAL A 67 14.23 26.50 3.00
C VAL A 67 13.34 25.40 2.45
N ASP A 68 13.73 24.90 1.30
CA ASP A 68 12.92 24.01 0.48
C ASP A 68 13.58 22.63 0.43
N THR A 69 12.79 21.58 0.63
CA THR A 69 13.25 20.18 0.51
C THR A 69 12.20 19.35 -0.21
N THR A 70 12.62 18.22 -0.77
CA THR A 70 11.73 17.26 -1.45
C THR A 70 11.95 15.91 -0.83
N SER A 71 10.87 15.26 -0.40
CA SER A 71 10.95 13.93 0.18
C SER A 71 11.28 12.87 -0.88
N VAL A 72 11.82 11.75 -0.43
CA VAL A 72 12.05 10.55 -1.24
C VAL A 72 11.45 9.32 -0.55
N ALA A 73 11.35 8.19 -1.25
CA ALA A 73 10.88 6.95 -0.67
C ALA A 73 11.72 6.56 0.57
N GLY A 74 11.05 6.24 1.68
CA GLY A 74 11.70 5.97 2.98
C GLY A 74 12.13 7.22 3.76
N ALA A 75 11.99 8.42 3.18
CA ALA A 75 12.30 9.71 3.82
C ALA A 75 11.17 10.72 3.59
N GLY A 76 9.93 10.31 3.86
CA GLY A 76 8.73 11.15 3.90
C GLY A 76 7.88 11.19 2.62
N SER A 77 8.26 10.48 1.55
CA SER A 77 7.35 10.32 0.39
C SER A 77 6.23 9.33 0.71
N VAL A 78 5.06 9.57 0.11
CA VAL A 78 3.93 8.64 0.24
C VAL A 78 4.06 7.57 -0.83
N VAL A 79 4.53 6.38 -0.44
CA VAL A 79 4.56 5.20 -1.29
C VAL A 79 3.25 4.43 -1.09
N VAL A 80 2.53 4.14 -2.16
CA VAL A 80 1.22 3.48 -2.11
C VAL A 80 1.15 2.36 -3.15
N THR A 81 0.57 1.24 -2.75
CA THR A 81 0.17 0.15 -3.65
C THR A 81 -1.32 -0.12 -3.45
N CYS A 82 -2.08 -0.13 -4.54
CA CYS A 82 -3.51 -0.41 -4.52
C CYS A 82 -3.89 -1.45 -5.58
N THR A 83 -5.09 -2.01 -5.43
CA THR A 83 -5.72 -2.80 -6.49
C THR A 83 -5.92 -1.90 -7.72
N PRO A 84 -5.49 -2.33 -8.92
CA PRO A 84 -5.60 -1.50 -10.12
C PRO A 84 -7.04 -1.06 -10.37
N GLY A 85 -7.24 0.19 -10.78
CA GLY A 85 -8.56 0.76 -11.05
C GLY A 85 -9.28 1.36 -9.84
N THR A 86 -8.76 1.17 -8.63
CA THR A 86 -9.36 1.73 -7.40
C THR A 86 -9.23 3.26 -7.38
N SER A 87 -10.31 3.96 -7.01
CA SER A 87 -10.28 5.39 -6.71
C SER A 87 -9.69 5.62 -5.32
N VAL A 88 -8.73 6.53 -5.19
CA VAL A 88 -7.98 6.74 -3.96
C VAL A 88 -7.91 8.21 -3.60
N SER A 89 -8.04 8.51 -2.31
CA SER A 89 -7.74 9.82 -1.72
C SER A 89 -6.62 9.68 -0.69
N ILE A 90 -5.62 10.55 -0.80
CA ILE A 90 -4.50 10.64 0.15
C ILE A 90 -4.57 12.01 0.83
N ALA A 91 -4.92 12.00 2.11
CA ALA A 91 -5.00 13.20 2.94
C ALA A 91 -3.80 13.30 3.88
N MET A 92 -3.39 14.52 4.21
CA MET A 92 -2.47 14.81 5.29
C MET A 92 -3.16 15.72 6.31
N ASP A 93 -3.07 15.38 7.59
CA ASP A 93 -3.51 16.29 8.66
C ASP A 93 -2.56 17.50 8.79
N TYR A 94 -2.81 18.35 9.78
CA TYR A 94 -2.03 19.57 9.98
C TYR A 94 -0.97 19.48 11.07
N GLY A 95 -0.54 18.26 11.39
CA GLY A 95 0.45 18.01 12.44
C GLY A 95 -0.13 18.09 13.86
N THR A 96 0.72 17.85 14.85
CA THR A 96 0.33 17.78 16.26
C THR A 96 0.40 19.12 16.98
N HIS A 97 0.95 20.16 16.34
CA HIS A 97 1.25 21.45 16.98
C HIS A 97 0.35 22.61 16.51
N GLY A 98 -0.92 22.31 16.20
CA GLY A 98 -1.94 23.33 15.91
C GLY A 98 -1.87 23.94 14.50
N GLY A 99 -1.42 23.17 13.51
CA GLY A 99 -1.35 23.64 12.12
C GLY A 99 -2.71 23.75 11.42
N SER A 100 -2.67 24.26 10.19
CA SER A 100 -3.80 24.40 9.27
C SER A 100 -3.35 24.34 7.80
N ALA A 101 -4.30 24.46 6.88
CA ALA A 101 -4.05 24.59 5.44
C ALA A 101 -3.13 25.78 5.10
N THR A 102 -3.12 26.82 5.92
CA THR A 102 -2.25 27.98 5.72
C THR A 102 -0.83 27.72 6.18
N ARG A 103 -0.66 27.02 7.31
CA ARG A 103 0.65 26.80 7.93
C ARG A 103 0.63 25.65 8.94
N ARG A 104 1.65 24.79 8.91
CA ARG A 104 1.96 23.79 9.93
C ARG A 104 3.13 24.25 10.80
N PHE A 105 3.36 23.60 11.93
CA PHE A 105 4.38 24.03 12.90
C PHE A 105 5.24 22.87 13.38
N LEU A 106 6.55 23.00 13.21
CA LEU A 106 7.51 22.24 14.01
C LEU A 106 7.57 22.91 15.38
N GLN A 107 7.57 22.14 16.47
CA GLN A 107 7.74 22.66 17.83
C GLN A 107 9.05 22.17 18.43
N ASN A 108 9.72 23.03 19.19
CA ASN A 108 10.93 22.68 19.93
C ASN A 108 10.62 21.53 20.90
N THR A 109 11.46 20.51 20.99
CA THR A 109 11.22 19.37 21.90
C THR A 109 11.32 19.72 23.39
N THR A 110 11.85 20.91 23.72
CA THR A 110 12.10 21.38 25.10
C THR A 110 11.39 22.68 25.44
N SER A 111 10.74 23.33 24.47
CA SER A 111 10.03 24.60 24.66
C SER A 111 8.75 24.63 23.81
N THR A 112 7.93 25.66 23.94
CA THR A 112 6.73 25.84 23.10
C THR A 112 7.00 26.63 21.82
N GLU A 113 8.24 27.05 21.58
CA GLU A 113 8.60 27.81 20.39
C GLU A 113 8.39 26.98 19.13
N GLN A 114 8.01 27.65 18.04
CA GLN A 114 7.61 26.99 16.80
C GLN A 114 8.32 27.56 15.58
N LEU A 115 8.52 26.71 14.59
CA LEU A 115 8.92 27.08 13.24
C LEU A 115 7.83 26.71 12.25
N GLY A 116 7.38 27.70 11.48
CA GLY A 116 6.34 27.50 10.47
C GLY A 116 6.86 26.74 9.27
N TYR A 117 6.13 25.73 8.82
CA TYR A 117 6.41 25.01 7.58
C TYR A 117 5.12 24.70 6.81
N GLN A 118 5.26 24.20 5.59
CA GLN A 118 4.14 23.72 4.79
C GLN A 118 4.56 22.58 3.85
N LEU A 119 3.60 21.70 3.51
CA LEU A 119 3.75 20.55 2.62
C LEU A 119 2.88 20.72 1.38
N PHE A 120 3.43 20.37 0.23
CA PHE A 120 2.84 20.61 -1.09
C PHE A 120 2.89 19.37 -1.97
N GLN A 121 1.95 19.31 -2.91
CA GLN A 121 1.84 18.23 -3.89
C GLN A 121 2.77 18.42 -5.10
N ASP A 122 3.25 19.64 -5.33
CA ASP A 122 3.99 20.03 -6.53
C ASP A 122 5.30 20.78 -6.21
N ALA A 123 6.26 20.69 -7.15
CA ALA A 123 7.57 21.30 -7.00
C ALA A 123 7.55 22.84 -6.96
N ALA A 124 6.53 23.46 -7.58
CA ALA A 124 6.33 24.91 -7.52
C ALA A 124 5.71 25.36 -6.18
N ARG A 125 5.29 24.42 -5.33
CA ARG A 125 4.68 24.67 -4.00
C ARG A 125 3.45 25.55 -4.12
N SER A 126 2.63 25.26 -5.12
CA SER A 126 1.39 25.98 -5.42
C SER A 126 0.15 25.28 -4.86
N GLN A 127 0.22 23.96 -4.62
CA GLN A 127 -0.87 23.13 -4.14
C GLN A 127 -0.51 22.56 -2.77
N VAL A 128 -1.10 23.11 -1.70
CA VAL A 128 -0.95 22.55 -0.36
C VAL A 128 -1.50 21.14 -0.32
N TRP A 129 -0.76 20.20 0.26
CA TRP A 129 -1.26 18.87 0.54
C TRP A 129 -1.88 18.85 1.93
N GLY A 130 -3.19 18.66 2.00
CA GLY A 130 -3.95 18.67 3.24
C GLY A 130 -5.10 17.66 3.23
N ASN A 131 -6.20 18.03 3.87
CA ASN A 131 -7.44 17.25 3.91
C ASN A 131 -8.59 18.01 3.23
N GLY A 132 -9.78 17.39 3.17
CA GLY A 132 -10.95 17.99 2.50
C GLY A 132 -10.71 18.21 1.01
N ALA A 133 -10.78 19.46 0.54
CA ALA A 133 -10.53 19.81 -0.85
C ALA A 133 -9.03 19.79 -1.25
N LEU A 134 -8.12 19.67 -0.28
CA LEU A 134 -6.66 19.70 -0.49
C LEU A 134 -6.03 18.31 -0.52
N VAL A 135 -6.84 17.25 -0.57
CA VAL A 135 -6.37 15.88 -0.70
C VAL A 135 -5.74 15.65 -2.07
N LYS A 136 -4.89 14.64 -2.16
CA LYS A 136 -4.43 14.12 -3.44
C LYS A 136 -5.37 13.00 -3.89
N SER A 137 -6.13 13.24 -4.95
CA SER A 137 -7.04 12.25 -5.54
C SER A 137 -6.41 11.53 -6.73
N VAL A 138 -6.67 10.23 -6.84
CA VAL A 138 -6.30 9.36 -7.95
C VAL A 138 -7.56 8.61 -8.37
N ALA A 139 -8.13 8.95 -9.52
CA ALA A 139 -9.41 8.38 -9.96
C ALA A 139 -9.31 6.91 -10.38
N SER A 140 -8.12 6.46 -10.79
CA SER A 140 -7.89 5.08 -11.20
C SER A 140 -6.43 4.73 -10.90
N PHE A 141 -6.21 3.93 -9.85
CA PHE A 141 -4.85 3.61 -9.43
C PHE A 141 -4.18 2.66 -10.45
N PRO A 142 -2.92 2.91 -10.83
CA PRO A 142 -2.21 2.07 -11.80
C PRO A 142 -1.85 0.69 -11.24
N ALA A 143 -1.46 -0.24 -12.11
CA ALA A 143 -1.04 -1.58 -11.71
C ALA A 143 0.34 -1.68 -11.04
N THR A 144 0.98 -0.54 -10.79
CA THR A 144 2.32 -0.46 -10.20
C THR A 144 2.29 0.42 -8.96
N THR A 145 3.19 0.15 -8.02
CA THR A 145 3.41 1.00 -6.85
C THR A 145 3.72 2.43 -7.28
N GLN A 146 3.04 3.39 -6.65
CA GLN A 146 3.24 4.81 -6.90
C GLN A 146 4.00 5.44 -5.73
N THR A 147 4.90 6.36 -6.07
CA THR A 147 5.58 7.22 -5.09
C THR A 147 5.17 8.65 -5.34
N TYR A 148 4.59 9.27 -4.32
CA TYR A 148 4.21 10.68 -4.35
C TYR A 148 5.20 11.49 -3.50
N PRO A 149 6.10 12.26 -4.13
CA PRO A 149 7.02 13.12 -3.39
C PRO A 149 6.23 14.22 -2.68
N VAL A 150 6.71 14.56 -1.49
CA VAL A 150 6.19 15.67 -0.68
C VAL A 150 7.18 16.80 -0.78
N TYR A 151 6.72 17.92 -1.32
CA TYR A 151 7.54 19.12 -1.40
C TYR A 151 7.31 19.93 -0.14
N ALA A 152 8.36 20.12 0.65
CA ALA A 152 8.25 20.79 1.94
C ALA A 152 8.98 22.13 1.89
N ARG A 153 8.45 23.09 2.65
CA ARG A 153 9.04 24.43 2.84
C ARG A 153 9.01 24.78 4.31
N LEU A 154 10.17 25.15 4.85
CA LEU A 154 10.32 25.86 6.10
C LEU A 154 10.33 27.36 5.80
N TYR A 155 9.52 28.14 6.50
CA TYR A 155 9.42 29.57 6.26
C TYR A 155 10.56 30.35 6.92
N ALA A 156 10.97 31.43 6.27
CA ALA A 156 11.93 32.39 6.83
C ALA A 156 11.44 32.97 8.16
N VAL A 157 12.38 33.27 9.06
CA VAL A 157 12.10 33.98 10.33
C VAL A 157 13.04 35.16 10.48
N THR A 158 12.53 36.27 11.02
CA THR A 158 13.32 37.46 11.33
C THR A 158 13.98 37.37 12.70
N THR A 159 13.30 36.73 13.65
CA THR A 159 13.80 36.47 14.99
C THR A 159 13.91 34.96 15.15
N LEU A 160 15.13 34.47 15.36
CA LEU A 160 15.37 33.05 15.55
C LEU A 160 14.84 32.62 16.92
N PRO A 161 14.10 31.50 16.99
CA PRO A 161 13.75 30.90 18.27
C PRO A 161 14.99 30.22 18.88
N SER A 162 14.85 29.73 20.11
CA SER A 162 15.97 29.10 20.83
C SER A 162 16.55 27.90 20.07
N ALA A 163 17.86 27.67 20.22
CA ALA A 163 18.51 26.52 19.61
C ALA A 163 17.92 25.21 20.16
N GLY A 164 17.67 24.25 19.28
CA GLY A 164 17.12 22.95 19.66
C GLY A 164 16.58 22.16 18.47
N THR A 165 16.06 20.97 18.76
CA THR A 165 15.40 20.13 17.75
C THR A 165 13.94 20.55 17.66
N TYR A 166 13.48 20.84 16.45
CA TYR A 166 12.09 21.17 16.15
C TYR A 166 11.46 20.02 15.39
N THR A 167 10.37 19.45 15.90
CA THR A 167 9.70 18.29 15.30
C THR A 167 8.20 18.51 15.15
N ASP A 168 7.59 17.82 14.20
CA ASP A 168 6.15 17.67 14.06
C ASP A 168 5.82 16.26 13.57
N THR A 169 4.63 15.76 13.89
CA THR A 169 4.14 14.47 13.41
C THR A 169 2.91 14.69 12.56
N VAL A 170 2.99 14.38 11.26
CA VAL A 170 1.88 14.50 10.31
C VAL A 170 1.29 13.12 10.04
N THR A 171 -0.03 12.99 10.19
CA THR A 171 -0.76 11.76 9.87
C THR A 171 -1.16 11.78 8.41
N VAL A 172 -0.85 10.70 7.69
CA VAL A 172 -1.31 10.48 6.31
C VAL A 172 -2.44 9.47 6.33
N THR A 173 -3.58 9.83 5.73
CA THR A 173 -4.77 8.97 5.65
C THR A 173 -5.02 8.56 4.20
N LEU A 174 -5.23 7.27 4.01
CA LEU A 174 -5.54 6.66 2.71
C LEU A 174 -6.99 6.18 2.71
N THR A 175 -7.79 6.61 1.74
CA THR A 175 -9.21 6.22 1.60
C THR A 175 -9.45 5.65 0.20
N TYR A 176 -10.17 4.53 0.13
CA TYR A 176 -10.50 3.77 -1.09
C TYR A 176 -11.82 3.01 -0.95
#